data_AF-A0A5Q4GGE3-F1
#
_entry.id   AF-A0A5Q4GGE3-F1
#
_cell.length_a   1.000
_cell.length_b   1.000
_cell.length_c   1.000
_cell.angle_alpha   90.00
_cell.angle_beta   90.00
_cell.angle_gamma   90.00
#
_symmetry.space_group_name_H-M   'P 1'
#
loop_
_entity.id
_entity.type
_entity.pdbx_description
1 polymer ?
#
loop_
_entity_poly.entity_id
_entity_poly.type
_entity_poly.pdbx_seq_one_letter_code
_entity_poly.pdbx_strand_id
1 'polypeptide(L)'
;MAGAGSLLLVACSEPPEAPVAEMPCQAEDAFVLGRADEPAPTECEERDYANAWQLGHTLGEMERERDELAAREEDLDAANRMRLRVLQRDIPELETLARIHGLMEPVDPQME
;
A
#
# COMPACT_ATOMS: atom_id res chain seq x y z
N MET A 1 34.69 64.73 -5.56
CA MET A 1 33.29 64.45 -5.94
C MET A 1 33.21 63.00 -6.35
N ALA A 2 32.24 62.29 -5.79
CA ALA A 2 32.03 60.86 -5.91
C ALA A 2 31.53 60.44 -7.31
N GLY A 3 31.70 59.18 -7.64
CA GLY A 3 31.07 58.55 -8.81
C GLY A 3 31.49 57.08 -8.98
N ALA A 4 31.25 56.26 -7.95
CA ALA A 4 31.40 54.81 -8.03
C ALA A 4 30.20 54.22 -8.81
N GLY A 5 30.46 53.54 -9.92
CA GLY A 5 29.45 52.81 -10.69
C GLY A 5 29.57 51.31 -10.43
N SER A 6 28.61 50.78 -9.67
CA SER A 6 28.53 49.39 -9.23
C SER A 6 28.48 48.37 -10.37
N LEU A 7 29.33 47.35 -10.25
CA LEU A 7 29.22 46.07 -10.97
C LEU A 7 28.09 45.25 -10.34
N LEU A 8 27.01 45.02 -11.08
CA LEU A 8 25.94 44.09 -10.73
C LEU A 8 26.42 42.66 -10.99
N LEU A 9 26.89 41.98 -9.93
CA LEU A 9 27.05 40.53 -9.91
C LEU A 9 25.65 39.90 -9.81
N VAL A 10 25.18 39.34 -10.92
CA VAL A 10 24.02 38.44 -10.93
C VAL A 10 24.46 37.13 -10.29
N ALA A 11 24.08 36.94 -9.03
CA ALA A 11 24.13 35.62 -8.41
C ALA A 11 23.05 34.77 -9.07
N CYS A 12 23.46 33.71 -9.79
CA CYS A 12 22.56 32.62 -10.12
C CYS A 12 22.17 31.95 -8.80
N SER A 13 20.99 32.29 -8.26
CA SER A 13 20.37 31.51 -7.21
C SER A 13 20.00 30.15 -7.81
N GLU A 14 20.73 29.11 -7.41
CA GLU A 14 20.33 27.73 -7.62
C GLU A 14 18.88 27.57 -7.13
N PRO A 15 17.97 26.99 -7.95
CA PRO A 15 16.62 26.75 -7.50
C PRO A 15 16.68 25.84 -6.26
N PRO A 16 15.83 26.07 -5.23
CA PRO A 16 15.79 25.16 -4.10
C PRO A 16 15.46 23.77 -4.65
N GLU A 17 16.40 22.84 -4.54
CA GLU A 17 16.13 21.44 -4.76
C GLU A 17 15.00 21.08 -3.80
N ALA A 18 13.78 20.98 -4.33
CA ALA A 18 12.71 20.35 -3.59
C ALA A 18 13.27 18.99 -3.15
N PRO A 19 13.08 18.58 -1.88
CA PRO A 19 13.48 17.24 -1.50
C PRO A 19 12.81 16.31 -2.49
N VAL A 20 13.61 15.61 -3.29
CA VAL A 20 13.16 14.42 -4.00
C VAL A 20 12.60 13.56 -2.90
N ALA A 21 11.27 13.44 -2.85
CA ALA A 21 10.63 12.52 -1.94
C ALA A 21 11.20 11.16 -2.34
N GLU A 22 12.17 10.67 -1.57
CA GLU A 22 12.58 9.28 -1.64
C GLU A 22 11.29 8.51 -1.37
N MET A 23 10.65 8.02 -2.42
CA MET A 23 9.52 7.12 -2.26
C MET A 23 10.12 5.85 -1.70
N PRO A 24 9.94 5.58 -0.40
CA PRO A 24 10.68 4.50 0.20
C PRO A 24 10.05 3.21 -0.33
N CYS A 25 10.83 2.36 -1.00
CA CYS A 25 10.39 1.05 -1.48
C CYS A 25 10.20 0.09 -0.30
N GLN A 26 9.34 0.44 0.67
CA GLN A 26 9.08 -0.38 1.85
C GLN A 26 8.03 -1.44 1.52
N ALA A 27 8.23 -2.63 2.08
CA ALA A 27 7.32 -3.75 1.89
C ALA A 27 5.90 -3.44 2.43
N GLU A 28 5.80 -2.69 3.52
CA GLU A 28 4.53 -2.23 4.10
C GLU A 28 3.73 -1.39 3.10
N ASP A 29 4.37 -0.40 2.47
CA ASP A 29 3.74 0.46 1.45
C ASP A 29 3.32 -0.37 0.23
N ALA A 30 4.16 -1.32 -0.20
CA ALA A 30 3.86 -2.23 -1.30
C ALA A 30 2.61 -3.05 -1.02
N PHE A 31 2.49 -3.60 0.20
CA PHE A 31 1.34 -4.38 0.64
C PHE A 31 0.06 -3.55 0.63
N VAL A 32 0.10 -2.31 1.12
CA VAL A 32 -1.04 -1.38 1.11
C VAL A 32 -1.48 -1.07 -0.32
N LEU A 33 -0.53 -0.75 -1.22
CA LEU A 33 -0.82 -0.51 -2.64
C LEU A 33 -1.44 -1.74 -3.31
N GLY A 34 -0.86 -2.92 -3.07
CA GLY A 34 -1.39 -4.18 -3.59
C GLY A 34 -2.83 -4.41 -3.14
N ARG A 35 -3.11 -4.27 -1.84
CA ARG A 35 -4.47 -4.46 -1.28
C ARG A 35 -5.49 -3.51 -1.89
N ALA A 36 -5.06 -2.28 -2.20
CA ALA A 36 -5.85 -1.28 -2.90
C ALA A 36 -5.99 -1.52 -4.42
N ASP A 37 -5.33 -2.52 -4.99
CA ASP A 37 -5.21 -2.76 -6.44
C ASP A 37 -4.53 -1.60 -7.20
N GLU A 38 -3.64 -0.87 -6.52
CA GLU A 38 -2.84 0.19 -7.12
C GLU A 38 -1.57 -0.38 -7.74
N PRO A 39 -1.10 0.14 -8.90
CA PRO A 39 0.09 -0.37 -9.55
C PRO A 39 1.34 -0.14 -8.69
N ALA A 40 2.21 -1.14 -8.65
CA ALA A 40 3.53 -1.01 -8.04
C ALA A 40 4.40 0.00 -8.83
N PRO A 41 5.12 0.91 -8.15
CA PRO A 41 6.12 1.77 -8.78
C PRO A 41 7.21 0.94 -9.47
N THR A 42 7.53 1.27 -10.72
CA THR A 42 8.52 0.51 -11.52
C THR A 42 9.94 0.60 -10.98
N GLU A 43 10.23 1.62 -10.16
CA GLU A 43 11.54 1.83 -9.51
C GLU A 43 11.79 0.92 -8.31
N CYS A 44 10.75 0.29 -7.75
CA CYS A 44 10.86 -0.62 -6.63
C CYS A 44 10.92 -2.08 -7.12
N GLU A 45 12.09 -2.51 -7.61
CA GLU A 45 12.31 -3.86 -8.14
C GLU A 45 12.73 -4.89 -7.07
N GLU A 46 12.80 -4.49 -5.80
CA GLU A 46 13.21 -5.39 -4.73
C GLU A 46 12.21 -6.56 -4.57
N ARG A 47 12.75 -7.78 -4.40
CA ARG A 47 11.94 -8.99 -4.26
C ARG A 47 10.93 -8.89 -3.11
N ASP A 48 11.33 -8.31 -1.99
CA ASP A 48 10.46 -8.21 -0.82
C ASP A 48 9.30 -7.23 -1.05
N TYR A 49 9.58 -6.13 -1.75
CA TYR A 49 8.56 -5.19 -2.22
C TYR A 49 7.53 -5.87 -3.14
N ALA A 50 8.01 -6.57 -4.17
CA ALA A 50 7.15 -7.28 -5.12
C ALA A 50 6.31 -8.38 -4.44
N ASN A 51 6.89 -9.13 -3.51
CA ASN A 51 6.16 -10.15 -2.76
C ASN A 51 5.09 -9.54 -1.85
N ALA A 52 5.41 -8.43 -1.19
CA ALA A 52 4.47 -7.75 -0.32
C ALA A 52 3.31 -7.14 -1.11
N TRP A 53 3.58 -6.53 -2.28
CA TRP A 53 2.55 -6.08 -3.21
C TRP A 53 1.64 -7.23 -3.67
N GLN A 54 2.22 -8.35 -4.11
CA GLN A 54 1.45 -9.51 -4.56
C GLN A 54 0.58 -10.11 -3.46
N LEU A 55 1.10 -10.17 -2.23
CA LEU A 55 0.34 -10.61 -1.07
C LEU A 55 -0.81 -9.66 -0.77
N GLY A 56 -0.55 -8.34 -0.76
CA GLY A 56 -1.57 -7.32 -0.60
C GLY A 56 -2.68 -7.45 -1.64
N HIS A 57 -2.32 -7.56 -2.91
CA HIS A 57 -3.26 -7.72 -4.03
C HIS A 57 -4.12 -8.98 -3.88
N THR A 58 -3.51 -10.11 -3.52
CA THR A 58 -4.24 -11.36 -3.26
C THR A 58 -5.24 -11.19 -2.14
N LEU A 59 -4.84 -10.55 -1.04
CA LEU A 59 -5.74 -10.29 0.09
C LEU A 59 -6.89 -9.36 -0.32
N GLY A 60 -6.59 -8.26 -1.02
CA GLY A 60 -7.59 -7.31 -1.50
C GLY A 60 -8.63 -7.95 -2.42
N GLU A 61 -8.21 -8.82 -3.34
CA GLU A 61 -9.12 -9.59 -4.20
C GLU A 61 -10.05 -10.50 -3.40
N MET A 62 -9.52 -11.20 -2.40
CA MET A 62 -10.31 -12.06 -1.52
C MET A 62 -11.33 -11.26 -0.70
N GLU A 63 -10.94 -10.07 -0.22
CA GLU A 63 -11.83 -9.16 0.52
C GLU A 63 -12.95 -8.61 -0.34
N ARG A 64 -12.63 -8.16 -1.56
CA ARG A 64 -13.63 -7.72 -2.54
C ARG A 64 -14.61 -8.85 -2.85
N GLU A 65 -14.12 -10.05 -3.13
CA GLU A 65 -14.99 -11.21 -3.38
C GLU A 65 -15.87 -11.54 -2.17
N ARG A 66 -15.32 -11.50 -0.95
CA ARG A 66 -16.08 -11.70 0.29
C ARG A 66 -17.20 -10.68 0.38
N ASP A 67 -16.90 -9.40 0.19
CA ASP A 67 -17.85 -8.30 0.33
C ASP A 67 -18.94 -8.36 -0.74
N GLU A 68 -18.58 -8.70 -1.97
CA GLU A 68 -19.53 -8.94 -3.07
C GLU A 68 -20.45 -10.13 -2.83
N LEU A 69 -19.97 -11.19 -2.19
CA LEU A 69 -20.80 -12.34 -1.82
C LEU A 69 -21.67 -12.03 -0.61
N ALA A 70 -21.11 -11.39 0.42
CA ALA A 70 -21.83 -11.01 1.64
C ALA A 70 -22.98 -10.02 1.35
N ALA A 71 -22.80 -9.10 0.40
CA ALA A 71 -23.84 -8.14 0.00
C ALA A 71 -25.12 -8.78 -0.58
N ARG A 72 -25.07 -10.05 -0.98
CA ARG A 72 -26.18 -10.82 -1.57
C ARG A 72 -26.35 -12.20 -0.93
N GLU A 73 -25.98 -12.33 0.35
CA GLU A 73 -25.92 -13.60 1.08
C GLU A 73 -27.21 -14.43 0.99
N GLU A 74 -28.37 -13.77 0.99
CA GLU A 74 -29.70 -14.41 0.95
C GLU A 74 -29.98 -15.13 -0.38
N ASP A 75 -29.37 -14.67 -1.48
CA ASP A 75 -29.60 -15.18 -2.84
C ASP A 75 -28.49 -16.12 -3.33
N LEU A 76 -27.51 -16.44 -2.47
CA LEU A 76 -26.38 -17.26 -2.85
C LEU A 76 -26.76 -18.74 -3.04
N ASP A 77 -26.32 -19.31 -4.16
CA ASP A 77 -26.32 -20.76 -4.35
C ASP A 77 -25.39 -21.48 -3.33
N ALA A 78 -25.43 -22.80 -3.33
CA ALA A 78 -24.66 -23.59 -2.37
C ALA A 78 -23.13 -23.44 -2.54
N ALA A 79 -22.65 -23.25 -3.77
CA ALA A 79 -21.23 -23.09 -4.06
C ALA A 79 -20.72 -21.75 -3.54
N ASN A 80 -21.45 -20.67 -3.81
CA ASN A 80 -21.13 -19.33 -3.35
C ASN A 80 -21.22 -19.19 -1.83
N ARG A 81 -22.17 -19.86 -1.17
CA ARG A 81 -22.20 -19.94 0.31
C ARG A 81 -21.01 -20.69 0.88
N MET A 82 -20.53 -21.74 0.20
CA MET A 82 -19.30 -22.41 0.59
C MET A 82 -18.09 -21.49 0.41
N ARG A 83 -18.01 -20.79 -0.73
CA ARG A 83 -16.94 -19.85 -1.03
C ARG A 83 -16.87 -18.72 0.00
N LEU A 84 -18.00 -18.11 0.35
CA LEU A 84 -18.08 -17.08 1.39
C LEU A 84 -17.54 -17.59 2.73
N ARG A 85 -17.91 -18.79 3.17
CA ARG A 85 -17.38 -19.40 4.41
C ARG A 85 -15.88 -19.64 4.36
N VAL A 86 -15.35 -20.04 3.21
CA VAL A 86 -13.90 -20.21 3.02
C VAL A 86 -13.19 -18.87 3.11
N LEU A 87 -13.69 -17.84 2.42
CA LEU A 87 -13.12 -16.49 2.48
C LEU A 87 -13.14 -15.92 3.92
N GLN A 88 -14.25 -16.10 4.64
CA GLN A 88 -14.37 -15.67 6.04
C GLN A 88 -13.39 -16.36 6.98
N ARG A 89 -12.93 -17.58 6.66
CA ARG A 89 -11.89 -18.30 7.41
C ARG A 89 -10.48 -17.90 6.98
N ASP A 90 -10.23 -17.85 5.68
CA ASP A 90 -8.87 -17.71 5.13
C ASP A 90 -8.35 -16.27 5.21
N ILE A 91 -9.22 -15.26 5.07
CA ILE A 91 -8.82 -13.85 5.14
C ILE A 91 -8.17 -13.52 6.50
N PRO A 92 -8.77 -13.83 7.67
CA PRO A 92 -8.12 -13.61 8.97
C PRO A 92 -6.79 -14.35 9.14
N GLU A 93 -6.63 -15.54 8.55
CA GLU A 93 -5.37 -16.30 8.57
C GLU A 93 -4.28 -15.56 7.78
N LEU A 94 -4.61 -15.06 6.59
CA LEU A 94 -3.69 -14.26 5.77
C LEU A 94 -3.33 -12.92 6.42
N GLU A 95 -4.28 -12.22 7.02
CA GLU A 95 -4.00 -11.00 7.78
C GLU A 95 -3.07 -11.28 8.96
N THR A 96 -3.23 -12.42 9.63
CA THR A 96 -2.33 -12.83 10.72
C THR A 96 -0.92 -13.07 10.22
N LEU A 97 -0.76 -13.71 9.06
CA LEU A 97 0.55 -13.86 8.42
C LEU A 97 1.15 -12.51 8.05
N ALA A 98 0.37 -11.61 7.45
CA ALA A 98 0.82 -10.26 7.10
C ALA A 98 1.33 -9.50 8.33
N ARG A 99 0.62 -9.57 9.48
CA ARG A 99 1.07 -8.99 10.76
C ARG A 99 2.37 -9.60 11.27
N ILE A 100 2.53 -10.93 11.21
CA ILE A 100 3.77 -11.61 11.62
C ILE A 100 4.96 -11.15 10.77
N HIS A 101 4.71 -10.85 9.49
CA HIS A 101 5.71 -10.33 8.56
C HIS A 101 5.91 -8.81 8.65
N GLY A 102 5.23 -8.12 9.58
CA GLY A 102 5.33 -6.68 9.76
C GLY A 102 4.64 -5.85 8.67
N LEU A 103 3.83 -6.47 7.80
CA LEU A 103 3.15 -5.79 6.69
C LEU A 103 1.84 -5.12 7.11
N MET A 104 1.36 -5.41 8.31
CA MET A 104 0.15 -4.85 8.91
C MET A 104 0.38 -4.54 10.37
N GLU A 105 -0.30 -3.51 10.87
CA GLU A 105 -0.30 -3.20 12.30
C GLU A 105 -0.84 -4.37 13.13
N PRO A 106 -0.28 -4.59 14.34
CA PRO A 106 -0.81 -5.60 15.26
C PRO A 106 -2.24 -5.23 15.68
N VAL A 107 -3.09 -6.24 15.87
CA VAL A 107 -4.42 -6.02 16.47
C VAL A 107 -4.20 -5.61 17.92
N ASP A 108 -4.58 -4.38 18.28
CA ASP A 108 -4.53 -3.92 19.67
C ASP A 108 -5.56 -4.71 20.50
N PRO A 109 -5.13 -5.52 21.48
CA PRO A 109 -6.03 -6.36 22.26
C PRO A 109 -6.81 -5.57 23.33
N GLN A 110 -6.86 -4.23 23.25
CA GLN A 110 -7.38 -3.36 24.32
C GLN A 110 -8.68 -2.60 23.98
N MET A 111 -9.38 -2.97 22.90
CA MET A 111 -10.72 -2.44 22.59
C MET A 111 -11.73 -3.56 22.37
N GLU A 112 -12.03 -4.32 23.44
CA GLU A 112 -13.25 -5.12 23.57
C GLU A 112 -13.90 -4.89 24.93
#